data_AF-A0A3D5JWE0-F1
#
_entry.id   AF-A0A3D5JWE0-F1
#
_cell.length_a   1.000
_cell.length_b   1.000
_cell.length_c   1.000
_cell.angle_alpha   90.00
_cell.angle_beta   90.00
_cell.angle_gamma   90.00
#
_symmetry.space_group_name_H-M   'P 1'
#
loop_
_entity.id
_entity.type
_entity.pdbx_description
1 polymer ?
#
loop_
_entity_poly.entity_id
_entity_poly.type
_entity_poly.pdbx_seq_one_letter_code
_entity_poly.pdbx_strand_id
1 'polypeptide(L)'
;MTKLNTHSINRRDLMKTSGFAAVGLLAGCASTKAKSTKKDGSDPFQYCLNTSTIRGQNLPITEEIDIAAKAGYTGIEPWLGKLNEYKNDGGSLKDLRKRIDDHGLTIESAIGFARWIVDDDAQRAKGLEEAKRDMDLLAQLGAKRIAAPPAGARGTVDPMVAAKRYRALLEIGDEIGVVPQIEMWGGNRSIGRVSTAIYIALEAGHPSACFLGDVYHTYKGGSDFEALKMLGPHALQVFHWNDYPADPPRETIGDGDRVYPGDGVAPITDIVKGFLQVGAAPAISLELFNKKYWAMDPLEAAKVGIEKMKASVAPAL
;
A
#
# COMPACT_ATOMS: atom_id res chain seq x y z
N MET A 1 -41.95 9.48 67.69
CA MET A 1 -42.35 8.44 66.72
C MET A 1 -41.75 8.89 65.39
N THR A 2 -40.84 8.19 64.72
CA THR A 2 -40.79 6.76 64.41
C THR A 2 -39.34 6.36 64.06
N LYS A 3 -39.06 5.05 64.23
CA LYS A 3 -37.77 4.35 64.19
C LYS A 3 -37.03 4.37 62.84
N LEU A 4 -35.71 4.19 62.92
CA LEU A 4 -34.87 3.60 61.87
C LEU A 4 -35.42 2.24 61.41
N ASN A 5 -35.28 1.92 60.12
CA ASN A 5 -34.60 0.67 59.75
C ASN A 5 -34.14 0.66 58.27
N THR A 6 -32.88 0.28 58.11
CA THR A 6 -32.18 -0.12 56.89
C THR A 6 -32.74 -1.44 56.34
N HIS A 7 -32.98 -1.52 55.03
CA HIS A 7 -33.09 -2.81 54.32
C HIS A 7 -32.06 -2.87 53.19
N SER A 8 -31.12 -3.80 53.35
CA SER A 8 -30.12 -4.21 52.36
C SER A 8 -30.78 -4.93 51.19
N ILE A 9 -30.50 -4.49 49.96
CA ILE A 9 -30.89 -5.25 48.77
C ILE A 9 -29.75 -6.18 48.39
N ASN A 10 -30.00 -7.48 48.52
CA ASN A 10 -29.10 -8.56 48.21
C ASN A 10 -29.13 -8.85 46.69
N ARG A 11 -27.96 -9.13 46.09
CA ARG A 11 -27.74 -9.29 44.63
C ARG A 11 -28.36 -10.56 43.99
N ARG A 12 -29.35 -11.19 44.63
CA ARG A 12 -29.89 -12.50 44.20
C ARG A 12 -31.38 -12.55 43.82
N ASP A 13 -32.14 -11.45 43.93
CA ASP A 13 -33.59 -11.47 43.67
C ASP A 13 -34.05 -10.84 42.35
N LEU A 14 -33.15 -10.46 41.44
CA LEU A 14 -33.55 -9.91 40.13
C LEU A 14 -33.55 -10.99 39.03
N MET A 15 -34.24 -12.10 39.27
CA MET A 15 -34.70 -12.99 38.20
C MET A 15 -36.07 -13.54 38.57
N LYS A 16 -37.11 -12.84 38.10
CA LYS A 16 -38.36 -13.40 37.61
C LYS A 16 -39.24 -12.29 37.02
N THR A 17 -39.86 -12.66 35.90
CA THR A 17 -41.07 -12.08 35.28
C THR A 17 -40.98 -10.81 34.42
N SER A 18 -41.04 -11.08 33.11
CA SER A 18 -42.03 -10.54 32.15
C SER A 18 -41.66 -9.33 31.28
N GLY A 19 -41.17 -9.66 30.08
CA GLY A 19 -41.88 -9.38 28.82
C GLY A 19 -42.23 -7.93 28.48
N PHE A 20 -41.35 -7.28 27.72
CA PHE A 20 -41.75 -6.35 26.66
C PHE A 20 -40.89 -6.59 25.43
N ALA A 21 -41.56 -6.78 24.29
CA ALA A 21 -40.94 -6.94 22.99
C ALA A 21 -40.32 -5.60 22.54
N ALA A 22 -39.00 -5.57 22.44
CA ALA A 22 -38.28 -4.58 21.66
C ALA A 22 -37.57 -5.32 20.52
N VAL A 23 -38.13 -5.22 19.31
CA VAL A 23 -37.43 -5.63 18.09
C VAL A 23 -36.35 -4.59 17.83
N GLY A 24 -35.21 -4.76 18.49
CA GLY A 24 -33.98 -4.04 18.16
C GLY A 24 -33.29 -4.78 17.02
N LEU A 25 -33.20 -4.13 15.86
CA LEU A 25 -32.24 -4.50 14.81
C LEU A 25 -30.83 -4.36 15.40
N LEU A 26 -30.33 -5.43 16.00
CA LEU A 26 -28.90 -5.61 16.20
C LEU A 26 -28.32 -5.92 14.83
N ALA A 27 -27.94 -4.87 14.10
CA ALA A 27 -26.96 -4.98 13.04
C ALA A 27 -25.70 -5.59 13.67
N GLY A 28 -25.54 -6.90 13.49
CA GLY A 28 -24.36 -7.61 13.94
C GLY A 28 -23.15 -7.02 13.23
N CYS A 29 -22.33 -6.27 13.96
CA CYS A 29 -20.94 -6.09 13.60
C CYS A 29 -20.25 -7.45 13.73
N ALA A 30 -20.44 -8.30 12.73
CA ALA A 30 -19.60 -9.46 12.52
C ALA A 30 -18.22 -8.92 12.12
N SER A 31 -17.38 -8.62 13.12
CA SER A 31 -15.94 -8.58 12.90
C SER A 31 -15.56 -9.99 12.47
N THR A 32 -15.40 -10.19 11.17
CA THR A 32 -14.70 -11.34 10.62
C THR A 32 -13.25 -11.21 11.05
N LYS A 33 -12.94 -11.66 12.28
CA LYS A 33 -11.58 -12.05 12.62
C LYS A 33 -11.21 -13.17 11.66
N ALA A 34 -10.52 -12.81 10.58
CA ALA A 34 -9.84 -13.77 9.73
C ALA A 34 -8.98 -14.63 10.65
N LYS A 35 -9.31 -15.93 10.74
CA LYS A 35 -8.46 -16.90 11.42
C LYS A 35 -7.15 -16.94 10.64
N SER A 36 -6.11 -16.32 11.19
CA SER A 36 -4.74 -16.58 10.77
C SER A 36 -4.47 -18.06 10.99
N THR A 37 -4.36 -18.82 9.91
CA THR A 37 -3.88 -20.20 9.91
C THR A 37 -2.37 -20.25 9.65
N LYS A 38 -1.63 -19.15 9.86
CA LYS A 38 -0.18 -19.17 9.70
C LYS A 38 0.45 -19.90 10.89
N LYS A 39 1.22 -20.94 10.57
CA LYS A 39 2.09 -21.65 11.51
C LYS A 39 3.03 -20.65 12.16
N ASP A 40 3.23 -20.72 13.46
CA ASP A 40 4.33 -20.00 14.12
C ASP A 40 5.64 -20.33 13.37
N GLY A 41 6.36 -19.29 12.93
CA GLY A 41 7.62 -19.40 12.17
C GLY A 41 7.51 -19.39 10.64
N SER A 42 6.34 -19.17 10.04
CA SER A 42 6.23 -18.96 8.58
C SER A 42 6.32 -17.48 8.19
N ASP A 43 7.06 -17.18 7.13
CA ASP A 43 7.13 -15.86 6.50
C ASP A 43 5.73 -15.26 6.25
N PRO A 44 5.37 -14.14 6.93
CA PRO A 44 4.05 -13.58 6.80
C PRO A 44 3.89 -12.67 5.58
N PHE A 45 4.97 -12.31 4.89
CA PHE A 45 4.96 -11.31 3.83
C PHE A 45 4.58 -11.90 2.47
N GLN A 46 3.92 -11.08 1.66
CA GLN A 46 3.68 -11.38 0.26
C GLN A 46 4.69 -10.60 -0.59
N TYR A 47 5.34 -11.29 -1.53
CA TYR A 47 6.37 -10.70 -2.39
C TYR A 47 5.77 -10.30 -3.74
N CYS A 48 5.82 -9.00 -4.04
CA CYS A 48 5.34 -8.44 -5.29
C CYS A 48 6.49 -7.91 -6.15
N LEU A 49 6.35 -8.00 -7.46
CA LEU A 49 7.25 -7.30 -8.40
C LEU A 49 6.60 -5.99 -8.81
N ASN A 50 7.19 -4.84 -8.46
CA ASN A 50 6.85 -3.58 -9.13
C ASN A 50 7.55 -3.56 -10.49
N THR A 51 6.78 -3.32 -11.56
CA THR A 51 7.32 -3.49 -12.93
C THR A 51 8.36 -2.44 -13.32
N SER A 52 8.55 -1.38 -12.51
CA SER A 52 9.70 -0.47 -12.61
C SER A 52 11.05 -1.21 -12.60
N THR A 53 11.15 -2.30 -11.81
CA THR A 53 12.38 -3.08 -11.63
C THR A 53 12.90 -3.69 -12.94
N ILE A 54 12.00 -3.99 -13.88
CA ILE A 54 12.30 -4.52 -15.21
C ILE A 54 11.83 -3.60 -16.36
N ARG A 55 11.72 -2.29 -16.07
CA ARG A 55 11.15 -1.33 -17.04
C ARG A 55 12.09 -1.00 -18.19
N GLY A 56 13.41 -1.02 -17.98
CA GLY A 56 14.36 -0.63 -19.02
C GLY A 56 14.39 -1.58 -20.22
N GLN A 57 13.86 -2.79 -20.07
CA GLN A 57 13.69 -3.77 -21.12
C GLN A 57 12.48 -3.48 -22.04
N ASN A 58 11.62 -2.52 -21.66
CA ASN A 58 10.43 -2.08 -22.42
C ASN A 58 9.50 -3.23 -22.88
N LEU A 59 9.20 -4.13 -21.96
CA LEU A 59 8.35 -5.28 -22.22
C LEU A 59 6.87 -4.88 -22.31
N PRO A 60 6.03 -5.65 -23.03
CA PRO A 60 4.58 -5.55 -22.89
C PRO A 60 4.14 -6.10 -21.53
N ILE A 61 3.02 -5.59 -20.98
CA ILE A 61 2.51 -6.02 -19.67
C ILE A 61 2.31 -7.54 -19.55
N THR A 62 1.95 -8.21 -20.65
CA THR A 62 1.79 -9.66 -20.68
C THR A 62 3.07 -10.41 -20.38
N GLU A 63 4.22 -9.88 -20.79
CA GLU A 63 5.53 -10.46 -20.50
C GLU A 63 5.98 -10.11 -19.08
N GLU A 64 5.72 -8.89 -18.60
CA GLU A 64 5.99 -8.50 -17.20
C GLU A 64 5.28 -9.45 -16.20
N ILE A 65 4.01 -9.78 -16.48
CA ILE A 65 3.22 -10.75 -15.70
C ILE A 65 3.85 -12.15 -15.72
N ASP A 66 4.22 -12.65 -16.90
CA ASP A 66 4.87 -13.96 -17.03
C ASP A 66 6.21 -14.03 -16.31
N ILE A 67 6.99 -12.96 -16.35
CA ILE A 67 8.28 -12.87 -15.68
C ILE A 67 8.09 -12.87 -14.16
N ALA A 68 7.14 -12.09 -13.63
CA ALA A 68 6.83 -12.11 -12.21
C ALA A 68 6.48 -13.54 -11.73
N ALA A 69 5.62 -14.23 -12.47
CA ALA A 69 5.25 -15.61 -12.16
C ALA A 69 6.44 -16.58 -12.23
N LYS A 70 7.21 -16.55 -13.33
CA LYS A 70 8.38 -17.42 -13.54
C LYS A 70 9.51 -17.17 -12.55
N ALA A 71 9.66 -15.94 -12.06
CA ALA A 71 10.62 -15.60 -11.03
C ALA A 71 10.18 -16.10 -9.64
N GLY A 72 8.89 -16.37 -9.44
CA GLY A 72 8.34 -16.91 -8.19
C GLY A 72 7.69 -15.86 -7.28
N TYR A 73 7.35 -14.68 -7.81
CA TYR A 73 6.51 -13.72 -7.10
C TYR A 73 5.08 -14.24 -7.00
N THR A 74 4.37 -13.79 -5.97
CA THR A 74 2.95 -14.10 -5.75
C THR A 74 2.05 -12.87 -5.96
N GLY A 75 2.66 -11.70 -6.21
CA GLY A 75 1.96 -10.50 -6.62
C GLY A 75 2.76 -9.67 -7.61
N ILE A 76 2.09 -8.69 -8.21
CA ILE A 76 2.65 -7.72 -9.13
C ILE A 76 2.08 -6.34 -8.81
N GLU A 77 2.88 -5.30 -9.05
CA GLU A 77 2.48 -3.90 -9.00
C GLU A 77 2.80 -3.25 -10.36
N PRO A 78 1.84 -3.31 -11.31
CA PRO A 78 2.04 -2.79 -12.65
C PRO A 78 1.90 -1.28 -12.71
N TRP A 79 2.51 -0.67 -13.72
CA TRP A 79 2.35 0.75 -14.02
C TRP A 79 1.17 0.97 -14.97
N LEU A 80 0.32 1.96 -14.67
CA LEU A 80 -0.89 2.25 -15.47
C LEU A 80 -0.56 2.56 -16.94
N GLY A 81 0.63 3.10 -17.22
CA GLY A 81 1.09 3.32 -18.60
C GLY A 81 1.07 2.03 -19.44
N LYS A 82 1.58 0.91 -18.90
CA LYS A 82 1.64 -0.39 -19.59
C LYS A 82 0.25 -1.05 -19.69
N LEU A 83 -0.59 -0.86 -18.70
CA LEU A 83 -1.98 -1.33 -18.73
C LEU A 83 -2.82 -0.56 -19.77
N ASN A 84 -2.65 0.75 -19.82
CA ASN A 84 -3.33 1.60 -20.79
C ASN A 84 -2.82 1.34 -22.22
N GLU A 85 -1.51 1.15 -22.42
CA GLU A 85 -0.93 0.71 -23.70
C GLU A 85 -1.60 -0.58 -24.19
N TYR A 86 -1.62 -1.62 -23.35
CA TYR A 86 -2.26 -2.90 -23.67
C TYR A 86 -3.74 -2.72 -24.06
N LYS A 87 -4.52 -1.95 -23.28
CA LYS A 87 -5.94 -1.71 -23.57
C LYS A 87 -6.13 -0.95 -24.88
N ASN A 88 -5.33 0.08 -25.12
CA ASN A 88 -5.42 0.94 -26.31
C ASN A 88 -5.03 0.20 -27.58
N ASP A 89 -4.11 -0.75 -27.49
CA ASP A 89 -3.68 -1.62 -28.59
C ASP A 89 -4.67 -2.77 -28.89
N GLY A 90 -5.85 -2.75 -28.26
CA GLY A 90 -6.91 -3.75 -28.47
C GLY A 90 -6.81 -4.96 -27.55
N GLY A 91 -5.96 -4.92 -26.53
CA GLY A 91 -5.86 -5.95 -25.51
C GLY A 91 -7.14 -6.10 -24.67
N SER A 92 -7.48 -7.36 -24.36
CA SER A 92 -8.66 -7.73 -23.58
C SER A 92 -8.32 -7.77 -22.09
N LEU A 93 -8.88 -6.85 -21.29
CA LEU A 93 -8.68 -6.84 -19.84
C LEU A 93 -9.16 -8.13 -19.18
N LYS A 94 -10.17 -8.80 -19.75
CA LYS A 94 -10.63 -10.11 -19.28
C LYS A 94 -9.56 -11.18 -19.47
N ASP A 95 -8.88 -11.19 -20.62
CA ASP A 95 -7.82 -12.16 -20.89
C ASP A 95 -6.56 -11.84 -20.08
N LEU A 96 -6.26 -10.56 -19.87
CA LEU A 96 -5.19 -10.12 -18.98
C LEU A 96 -5.45 -10.55 -17.54
N ARG A 97 -6.69 -10.36 -17.05
CA ARG A 97 -7.12 -10.87 -15.74
C ARG A 97 -6.95 -12.38 -15.63
N LYS A 98 -7.44 -13.12 -16.63
CA LYS A 98 -7.28 -14.58 -16.65
C LYS A 98 -5.81 -14.99 -16.60
N ARG A 99 -4.92 -14.30 -17.31
CA ARG A 99 -3.47 -14.57 -17.28
C ARG A 99 -2.89 -14.37 -15.88
N ILE A 100 -3.29 -13.31 -15.17
CA ILE A 100 -2.89 -13.06 -13.79
C ILE A 100 -3.35 -14.20 -12.88
N ASP A 101 -4.63 -14.59 -12.98
CA ASP A 101 -5.22 -15.66 -12.17
C ASP A 101 -4.59 -17.03 -12.48
N ASP A 102 -4.33 -17.35 -13.75
CA ASP A 102 -3.72 -18.63 -14.19
C ASP A 102 -2.29 -18.79 -13.64
N HIS A 103 -1.57 -17.69 -13.44
CA HIS A 103 -0.26 -17.68 -12.77
C HIS A 103 -0.34 -17.66 -11.24
N GLY A 104 -1.56 -17.56 -10.67
CA GLY A 104 -1.75 -17.41 -9.23
C GLY A 104 -1.22 -16.09 -8.68
N LEU A 105 -1.08 -15.07 -9.53
CA LEU A 105 -0.64 -13.74 -9.13
C LEU A 105 -1.83 -12.90 -8.63
N THR A 106 -1.51 -11.89 -7.83
CA THR A 106 -2.46 -10.86 -7.40
C THR A 106 -1.91 -9.47 -7.73
N ILE A 107 -2.78 -8.51 -8.00
CA ILE A 107 -2.38 -7.10 -8.11
C ILE A 107 -2.64 -6.42 -6.77
N GLU A 108 -1.62 -6.36 -5.90
CA GLU A 108 -1.75 -5.77 -4.58
C GLU A 108 -1.83 -4.24 -4.62
N SER A 109 -1.28 -3.62 -5.67
CA SER A 109 -1.25 -2.17 -5.91
C SER A 109 -0.95 -1.93 -7.38
N ALA A 110 -1.06 -0.69 -7.86
CA ALA A 110 -0.59 -0.27 -9.17
C ALA A 110 -0.11 1.19 -9.12
N ILE A 111 0.83 1.54 -10.01
CA ILE A 111 1.43 2.88 -10.03
C ILE A 111 0.67 3.78 -11.01
N GLY A 112 -0.05 4.76 -10.44
CA GLY A 112 -0.78 5.81 -11.15
C GLY A 112 -0.22 7.21 -10.87
N PHE A 113 -0.52 8.17 -11.75
CA PHE A 113 0.00 9.55 -11.66
C PHE A 113 -1.10 10.62 -11.75
N ALA A 114 -2.34 10.25 -11.44
CA ALA A 114 -3.47 11.16 -11.38
C ALA A 114 -3.13 12.40 -10.54
N ARG A 115 -3.36 13.59 -11.09
CA ARG A 115 -3.01 14.88 -10.45
C ARG A 115 -4.04 15.29 -9.40
N TRP A 116 -4.24 14.48 -8.37
CA TRP A 116 -5.27 14.69 -7.35
C TRP A 116 -4.94 15.82 -6.36
N ILE A 117 -3.66 16.10 -6.12
CA ILE A 117 -3.22 17.04 -5.07
C ILE A 117 -3.07 18.48 -5.55
N VAL A 118 -3.08 18.74 -6.86
CA VAL A 118 -2.69 20.05 -7.42
C VAL A 118 -3.66 21.18 -7.05
N ASP A 119 -3.13 22.41 -6.96
CA ASP A 119 -3.93 23.59 -6.57
C ASP A 119 -4.89 24.08 -7.64
N ASP A 120 -4.53 23.94 -8.92
CA ASP A 120 -5.40 24.31 -10.02
C ASP A 120 -6.62 23.38 -10.09
N ASP A 121 -7.81 23.95 -9.92
CA ASP A 121 -9.07 23.21 -9.84
C ASP A 121 -9.39 22.43 -11.12
N ALA A 122 -9.08 22.99 -12.30
CA ALA A 122 -9.36 22.34 -13.58
C ALA A 122 -8.41 21.15 -13.82
N GLN A 123 -7.13 21.29 -13.48
CA GLN A 123 -6.15 20.20 -13.52
C GLN A 123 -6.51 19.12 -12.51
N ARG A 124 -6.95 19.50 -11.31
CA ARG A 124 -7.36 18.55 -10.28
C ARG A 124 -8.62 17.79 -10.68
N ALA A 125 -9.62 18.45 -11.24
CA ALA A 125 -10.82 17.79 -11.78
C ALA A 125 -10.45 16.76 -12.86
N LYS A 126 -9.55 17.11 -13.79
CA LYS A 126 -9.02 16.16 -14.78
C LYS A 126 -8.26 14.99 -14.13
N GLY A 127 -7.49 15.26 -13.08
CA GLY A 127 -6.79 14.24 -12.30
C GLY A 127 -7.75 13.27 -11.61
N LEU A 128 -8.86 13.74 -11.07
CA LEU A 128 -9.88 12.85 -10.48
C LEU A 128 -10.58 11.99 -11.54
N GLU A 129 -10.88 12.54 -12.72
CA GLU A 129 -11.41 11.75 -13.85
C GLU A 129 -10.39 10.75 -14.42
N GLU A 130 -9.09 11.07 -14.37
CA GLU A 130 -8.02 10.11 -14.66
C GLU A 130 -7.99 9.00 -13.62
N ALA A 131 -7.97 9.33 -12.33
CA ALA A 131 -8.00 8.35 -11.25
C ALA A 131 -9.22 7.42 -11.34
N LYS A 132 -10.40 7.96 -11.67
CA LYS A 132 -11.62 7.18 -11.89
C LYS A 132 -11.45 6.14 -13.00
N ARG A 133 -10.88 6.54 -14.14
CA ARG A 133 -10.63 5.63 -15.28
C ARG A 133 -9.56 4.59 -14.96
N ASP A 134 -8.50 4.98 -14.28
CA ASP A 134 -7.42 4.09 -13.87
C ASP A 134 -7.92 3.05 -12.86
N MET A 135 -8.69 3.48 -11.85
CA MET A 135 -9.30 2.58 -10.87
C MET A 135 -10.32 1.64 -11.50
N ASP A 136 -11.14 2.09 -12.46
CA ASP A 136 -12.07 1.21 -13.19
C ASP A 136 -11.33 0.11 -13.97
N LEU A 137 -10.24 0.46 -14.65
CA LEU A 137 -9.38 -0.51 -15.32
C LEU A 137 -8.82 -1.53 -14.30
N LEU A 138 -8.31 -1.03 -13.17
CA LEU A 138 -7.73 -1.85 -12.11
C LEU A 138 -8.77 -2.79 -11.46
N ALA A 139 -10.00 -2.33 -11.26
CA ALA A 139 -11.09 -3.15 -10.74
C ALA A 139 -11.40 -4.34 -11.66
N GLN A 140 -11.40 -4.14 -12.98
CA GLN A 140 -11.58 -5.22 -13.96
C GLN A 140 -10.46 -6.26 -13.90
N LEU A 141 -9.25 -5.85 -13.50
CA LEU A 141 -8.10 -6.73 -13.28
C LEU A 141 -8.02 -7.30 -11.85
N GLY A 142 -8.97 -6.97 -10.98
CA GLY A 142 -8.98 -7.43 -9.59
C GLY A 142 -7.89 -6.84 -8.71
N ALA A 143 -7.35 -5.68 -9.09
CA ALA A 143 -6.40 -4.98 -8.26
C ALA A 143 -7.08 -4.42 -7.01
N LYS A 144 -6.35 -4.41 -5.89
CA LYS A 144 -6.88 -3.97 -4.60
C LYS A 144 -6.74 -2.47 -4.39
N ARG A 145 -5.62 -1.90 -4.87
CA ARG A 145 -5.18 -0.55 -4.54
C ARG A 145 -4.49 0.13 -5.73
N ILE A 146 -4.36 1.45 -5.63
CA ILE A 146 -3.58 2.29 -6.54
C ILE A 146 -2.74 3.28 -5.72
N ALA A 147 -1.54 3.61 -6.17
CA ALA A 147 -0.73 4.65 -5.57
C ALA A 147 -1.32 6.05 -5.83
N ALA A 148 -1.32 6.90 -4.80
CA ALA A 148 -1.71 8.31 -4.88
C ALA A 148 -0.51 9.22 -4.54
N PRO A 149 0.50 9.31 -5.42
CA PRO A 149 1.66 10.18 -5.22
C PRO A 149 1.29 11.66 -5.29
N PRO A 150 2.17 12.58 -4.83
CA PRO A 150 2.01 14.02 -5.02
C PRO A 150 2.24 14.47 -6.47
N ALA A 151 1.66 13.75 -7.45
CA ALA A 151 1.86 13.96 -8.88
C ALA A 151 1.38 15.36 -9.31
N GLY A 152 2.28 16.07 -10.00
CA GLY A 152 2.02 17.43 -10.50
C GLY A 152 2.08 18.54 -9.43
N ALA A 153 2.27 18.23 -8.15
CA ALA A 153 2.42 19.24 -7.10
C ALA A 153 3.68 20.08 -7.34
N ARG A 154 3.49 21.39 -7.57
CA ARG A 154 4.58 22.36 -7.70
C ARG A 154 4.67 23.16 -6.40
N GLY A 155 5.59 22.77 -5.53
CA GLY A 155 5.76 23.43 -4.22
C GLY A 155 5.11 22.66 -3.07
N THR A 156 4.72 23.38 -2.03
CA THR A 156 4.09 22.84 -0.83
C THR A 156 2.59 23.10 -0.87
N VAL A 157 1.82 22.02 -0.90
CA VAL A 157 0.37 22.05 -0.70
C VAL A 157 0.09 22.03 0.81
N ASP A 158 -0.85 22.85 1.26
CA ASP A 158 -1.30 22.84 2.65
C ASP A 158 -1.82 21.44 3.04
N PRO A 159 -1.35 20.83 4.14
CA PRO A 159 -1.73 19.46 4.51
C PRO A 159 -3.25 19.28 4.75
N MET A 160 -3.95 20.28 5.28
CA MET A 160 -5.42 20.19 5.47
C MET A 160 -6.17 20.25 4.14
N VAL A 161 -5.67 21.03 3.19
CA VAL A 161 -6.19 21.03 1.81
C VAL A 161 -5.92 19.70 1.13
N ALA A 162 -4.72 19.15 1.27
CA ALA A 162 -4.37 17.83 0.74
C ALA A 162 -5.27 16.74 1.34
N ALA A 163 -5.61 16.80 2.63
CA ALA A 163 -6.51 15.85 3.28
C ALA A 163 -7.91 15.81 2.65
N LYS A 164 -8.48 16.99 2.35
CA LYS A 164 -9.77 17.08 1.63
C LYS A 164 -9.69 16.49 0.23
N ARG A 165 -8.57 16.72 -0.48
CA ARG A 165 -8.34 16.20 -1.84
C ARG A 165 -8.13 14.68 -1.81
N TYR A 166 -7.41 14.16 -0.83
CA TYR A 166 -7.21 12.72 -0.64
C TYR A 166 -8.53 12.02 -0.28
N ARG A 167 -9.36 12.64 0.57
CA ARG A 167 -10.72 12.15 0.85
C ARG A 167 -11.56 12.02 -0.41
N ALA A 168 -11.56 13.02 -1.29
CA ALA A 168 -12.30 12.94 -2.56
C ALA A 168 -11.81 11.78 -3.44
N LEU A 169 -10.50 11.50 -3.45
CA LEU A 169 -9.95 10.36 -4.17
C LEU A 169 -10.41 9.02 -3.55
N LEU A 170 -10.44 8.93 -2.22
CA LEU A 170 -10.93 7.75 -1.49
C LEU A 170 -12.42 7.48 -1.74
N GLU A 171 -13.25 8.52 -1.81
CA GLU A 171 -14.68 8.41 -2.11
C GLU A 171 -14.90 7.82 -3.52
N ILE A 172 -14.09 8.20 -4.51
CA ILE A 172 -14.08 7.54 -5.84
C ILE A 172 -13.64 6.08 -5.72
N GLY A 173 -12.64 5.81 -4.88
CA GLY A 173 -12.17 4.45 -4.61
C GLY A 173 -13.24 3.53 -4.05
N ASP A 174 -14.09 4.03 -3.14
CA ASP A 174 -15.22 3.29 -2.57
C ASP A 174 -16.30 2.96 -3.62
N GLU A 175 -16.55 3.86 -4.59
CA GLU A 175 -17.50 3.60 -5.69
C GLU A 175 -17.02 2.47 -6.62
N ILE A 176 -15.71 2.32 -6.79
CA ILE A 176 -15.10 1.42 -7.77
C ILE A 176 -14.61 0.10 -7.14
N GLY A 177 -14.25 0.14 -5.85
CA GLY A 177 -13.65 -0.99 -5.13
C GLY A 177 -12.12 -1.05 -5.24
N VAL A 178 -11.44 0.06 -5.53
CA VAL A 178 -9.97 0.17 -5.55
C VAL A 178 -9.52 1.27 -4.62
N VAL A 179 -8.66 0.96 -3.65
CA VAL A 179 -8.28 1.93 -2.61
C VAL A 179 -7.04 2.75 -3.03
N PRO A 180 -7.14 4.08 -3.13
CA PRO A 180 -5.98 4.95 -3.33
C PRO A 180 -5.16 5.07 -2.03
N GLN A 181 -3.88 4.74 -2.11
CA GLN A 181 -2.94 4.77 -0.98
C GLN A 181 -2.12 6.05 -1.04
N ILE A 182 -2.08 6.84 0.03
CA ILE A 182 -1.24 8.05 0.03
C ILE A 182 0.23 7.65 -0.05
N GLU A 183 0.87 8.02 -1.15
CA GLU A 183 2.27 7.64 -1.41
C GLU A 183 3.19 8.80 -1.06
N MET A 184 4.22 8.49 -0.28
CA MET A 184 5.25 9.45 0.09
C MET A 184 6.44 9.40 -0.87
N TRP A 185 6.86 10.57 -1.34
CA TRP A 185 8.08 10.74 -2.14
C TRP A 185 9.09 11.58 -1.37
N GLY A 186 10.19 10.99 -0.89
CA GLY A 186 11.14 11.61 0.05
C GLY A 186 11.81 12.93 -0.40
N GLY A 187 11.69 13.33 -1.68
CA GLY A 187 12.15 14.63 -2.17
C GLY A 187 11.04 15.68 -2.35
N ASN A 188 9.78 15.30 -2.18
CA ASN A 188 8.63 16.16 -2.45
C ASN A 188 8.32 17.07 -1.27
N ARG A 189 8.04 18.36 -1.53
CA ARG A 189 7.78 19.35 -0.48
C ARG A 189 6.42 19.22 0.19
N SER A 190 5.45 18.56 -0.47
CA SER A 190 4.09 18.37 0.03
C SER A 190 3.96 17.05 0.80
N ILE A 191 4.43 15.93 0.22
CA ILE A 191 4.32 14.59 0.82
C ILE A 191 5.68 13.89 0.78
N GLY A 192 6.67 14.47 1.47
CA GLY A 192 8.04 13.93 1.54
C GLY A 192 8.47 13.38 2.89
N ARG A 193 7.59 13.37 3.89
CA ARG A 193 7.84 12.79 5.21
C ARG A 193 6.70 11.88 5.62
N VAL A 194 7.01 10.81 6.36
CA VAL A 194 6.01 9.85 6.86
C VAL A 194 4.97 10.60 7.69
N SER A 195 5.41 11.52 8.55
CA SER A 195 4.54 12.35 9.38
C SER A 195 3.51 13.14 8.57
N THR A 196 3.90 13.69 7.41
CA THR A 196 3.01 14.50 6.58
C THR A 196 1.99 13.62 5.85
N ALA A 197 2.43 12.48 5.30
CA ALA A 197 1.54 11.52 4.66
C ALA A 197 0.48 10.99 5.65
N ILE A 198 0.91 10.62 6.86
CA ILE A 198 0.01 10.11 7.90
C ILE A 198 -0.93 11.20 8.42
N TYR A 199 -0.45 12.44 8.60
CA TYR A 199 -1.32 13.56 8.94
C TYR A 199 -2.45 13.73 7.91
N ILE A 200 -2.11 13.73 6.61
CA ILE A 200 -3.10 13.87 5.54
C ILE A 200 -4.09 12.70 5.55
N ALA A 201 -3.64 11.46 5.76
CA ALA A 201 -4.51 10.30 5.85
C ALA A 201 -5.47 10.35 7.06
N LEU A 202 -4.97 10.79 8.22
CA LEU A 202 -5.79 10.97 9.43
C LEU A 202 -6.85 12.05 9.22
N GLU A 203 -6.46 13.21 8.70
CA GLU A 203 -7.35 14.35 8.48
C GLU A 203 -8.34 14.13 7.32
N ALA A 204 -8.05 13.21 6.40
CA ALA A 204 -9.01 12.78 5.40
C ALA A 204 -10.25 12.13 6.06
N GLY A 205 -10.10 11.56 7.27
CA GLY A 205 -11.19 11.06 8.09
C GLY A 205 -12.03 10.01 7.38
N HIS A 206 -11.39 9.12 6.62
CA HIS A 206 -12.02 8.14 5.75
C HIS A 206 -11.59 6.72 6.14
N PRO A 207 -12.51 5.75 6.24
CA PRO A 207 -12.20 4.41 6.75
C PRO A 207 -11.27 3.58 5.85
N SER A 208 -11.12 3.95 4.57
CA SER A 208 -10.20 3.31 3.62
C SER A 208 -8.82 3.99 3.54
N ALA A 209 -8.59 5.10 4.26
CA ALA A 209 -7.33 5.85 4.18
C ALA A 209 -6.14 4.99 4.65
N CYS A 210 -5.14 4.84 3.79
CA CYS A 210 -3.97 4.01 4.08
C CYS A 210 -2.70 4.56 3.41
N PHE A 211 -1.55 4.09 3.87
CA PHE A 211 -0.24 4.62 3.53
C PHE A 211 0.52 3.67 2.59
N LEU A 212 1.07 4.22 1.51
CA LEU A 212 2.08 3.56 0.69
C LEU A 212 3.44 4.16 1.04
N GLY A 213 4.17 3.41 1.86
CA GLY A 213 5.56 3.74 2.22
C GLY A 213 6.56 3.04 1.31
N ASP A 214 7.78 3.56 1.32
CA ASP A 214 8.91 3.05 0.53
C ASP A 214 10.19 3.19 1.36
N VAL A 215 11.08 2.18 1.32
CA VAL A 215 12.34 2.18 2.10
C VAL A 215 13.22 3.38 1.71
N TYR A 216 13.51 3.54 0.42
CA TYR A 216 14.29 4.63 -0.14
C TYR A 216 13.65 6.01 0.15
N HIS A 217 12.35 6.20 -0.05
CA HIS A 217 11.70 7.49 0.19
C HIS A 217 11.63 7.84 1.67
N THR A 218 11.50 6.85 2.56
CA THR A 218 11.57 7.08 4.01
C THR A 218 12.93 7.66 4.38
N TYR A 219 14.01 7.06 3.88
CA TYR A 219 15.37 7.57 4.04
C TYR A 219 15.57 8.94 3.37
N LYS A 220 15.26 9.08 2.07
CA LYS A 220 15.41 10.32 1.31
C LYS A 220 14.71 11.50 1.98
N GLY A 221 13.49 11.26 2.48
CA GLY A 221 12.65 12.21 3.21
C GLY A 221 13.20 12.61 4.58
N GLY A 222 14.23 11.92 5.08
CA GLY A 222 14.75 12.10 6.43
C GLY A 222 13.72 11.73 7.50
N SER A 223 12.86 10.75 7.21
CA SER A 223 11.95 10.16 8.20
C SER A 223 12.67 8.99 8.87
N ASP A 224 12.48 8.85 10.17
CA ASP A 224 13.02 7.71 10.91
C ASP A 224 12.10 6.49 10.73
N PHE A 225 12.68 5.30 10.53
CA PHE A 225 11.92 4.06 10.40
C PHE A 225 11.19 3.68 11.69
N GLU A 226 11.65 4.14 12.85
CA GLU A 226 10.95 3.98 14.13
C GLU A 226 9.53 4.57 14.09
N ALA A 227 9.29 5.63 13.31
CA ALA A 227 7.97 6.22 13.15
C ALA A 227 6.95 5.24 12.52
N LEU A 228 7.40 4.26 11.73
CA LEU A 228 6.53 3.24 11.15
C LEU A 228 5.95 2.31 12.21
N LYS A 229 6.58 2.19 13.39
CA LYS A 229 6.08 1.39 14.53
C LYS A 229 4.86 2.01 15.21
N MET A 230 4.38 3.15 14.73
CA MET A 230 3.10 3.72 15.13
C MET A 230 1.94 3.27 14.23
N LEU A 231 2.23 2.59 13.10
CA LEU A 231 1.27 2.31 12.05
C LEU A 231 0.84 0.84 12.07
N GLY A 232 -0.44 0.59 12.38
CA GLY A 232 -0.99 -0.77 12.37
C GLY A 232 -1.26 -1.32 10.96
N PRO A 233 -1.73 -2.58 10.86
CA PRO A 233 -1.99 -3.27 9.58
C PRO A 233 -3.00 -2.57 8.65
N HIS A 234 -3.88 -1.73 9.20
CA HIS A 234 -4.80 -0.94 8.39
C HIS A 234 -4.07 0.10 7.53
N ALA A 235 -3.07 0.77 8.11
CA ALA A 235 -2.29 1.78 7.44
C ALA A 235 -1.22 1.15 6.52
N LEU A 236 -0.59 0.06 6.97
CA LEU A 236 0.49 -0.63 6.26
C LEU A 236 -0.04 -1.83 5.45
N GLN A 237 -0.59 -1.56 4.26
CA GLN A 237 -1.11 -2.61 3.38
C GLN A 237 -0.12 -3.03 2.28
N VAL A 238 0.58 -2.05 1.70
CA VAL A 238 1.64 -2.25 0.71
C VAL A 238 2.83 -1.37 1.10
N PHE A 239 4.05 -1.87 0.88
CA PHE A 239 5.27 -1.12 1.13
C PHE A 239 6.27 -1.41 0.02
N HIS A 240 6.80 -0.37 -0.62
CA HIS A 240 7.85 -0.55 -1.63
C HIS A 240 9.16 -0.95 -0.97
N TRP A 241 9.70 -2.06 -1.46
CA TRP A 241 10.83 -2.75 -0.89
C TRP A 241 12.03 -2.58 -1.80
N ASN A 242 13.05 -1.93 -1.28
CA ASN A 242 14.31 -1.66 -1.95
C ASN A 242 15.37 -1.37 -0.88
N ASP A 243 16.57 -1.05 -1.32
CA ASP A 243 17.65 -0.58 -0.48
C ASP A 243 18.35 0.61 -1.14
N TYR A 244 19.26 1.23 -0.41
CA TYR A 244 20.05 2.35 -0.88
C TYR A 244 21.51 2.22 -0.44
N PRO A 245 22.48 2.60 -1.29
CA PRO A 245 23.89 2.57 -0.93
C PRO A 245 24.21 3.66 0.11
N ALA A 246 25.38 3.53 0.76
CA ALA A 246 25.90 4.58 1.64
C ALA A 246 26.35 5.84 0.87
N ASP A 247 26.71 5.69 -0.40
CA ASP A 247 27.12 6.76 -1.32
C ASP A 247 26.37 6.60 -2.65
N PRO A 248 25.74 7.66 -3.20
CA PRO A 248 25.74 9.05 -2.74
C PRO A 248 24.94 9.28 -1.44
N PRO A 249 25.22 10.36 -0.67
CA PRO A 249 24.51 10.66 0.56
C PRO A 249 23.04 11.04 0.31
N ARG A 250 22.24 11.02 1.38
CA ARG A 250 20.79 11.29 1.38
C ARG A 250 20.40 12.54 0.59
N GLU A 251 21.20 13.59 0.63
CA GLU A 251 20.92 14.87 -0.01
C GLU A 251 20.94 14.75 -1.55
N THR A 252 21.85 13.94 -2.10
CA THR A 252 22.10 13.84 -3.54
C THR A 252 21.65 12.53 -4.18
N ILE A 253 21.36 11.50 -3.38
CA ILE A 253 20.84 10.22 -3.88
C ILE A 253 19.55 10.41 -4.69
N GLY A 254 19.42 9.66 -5.78
CA GLY A 254 18.26 9.63 -6.67
C GLY A 254 17.64 8.24 -6.81
N ASP A 255 16.47 8.14 -7.42
CA ASP A 255 15.74 6.87 -7.59
C ASP A 255 16.55 5.81 -8.35
N GLY A 256 17.43 6.24 -9.26
CA GLY A 256 18.31 5.34 -10.00
C GLY A 256 19.42 4.70 -9.17
N ASP A 257 19.68 5.22 -7.98
CA ASP A 257 20.70 4.69 -7.05
C ASP A 257 20.13 3.57 -6.15
N ARG A 258 18.82 3.32 -6.18
CA ARG A 258 18.21 2.20 -5.45
C ARG A 258 18.88 0.88 -5.85
N VAL A 259 19.12 0.02 -4.87
CA VAL A 259 19.71 -1.32 -5.05
C VAL A 259 18.80 -2.39 -4.47
N TYR A 260 19.08 -3.66 -4.76
CA TYR A 260 18.30 -4.75 -4.18
C TYR A 260 18.33 -4.71 -2.64
N PRO A 261 17.23 -5.11 -1.97
CA PRO A 261 17.19 -5.34 -0.53
C PRO A 261 18.39 -6.17 -0.03
N GLY A 262 19.18 -5.62 0.89
CA GLY A 262 20.37 -6.27 1.44
C GLY A 262 21.68 -5.97 0.71
N ASP A 263 21.65 -5.24 -0.42
CA ASP A 263 22.85 -4.72 -1.09
C ASP A 263 23.21 -3.29 -0.65
N GLY A 264 22.39 -2.67 0.21
CA GLY A 264 22.59 -1.32 0.71
C GLY A 264 22.77 -1.25 2.22
N VAL A 265 22.38 -0.12 2.80
CA VAL A 265 22.55 0.19 4.23
C VAL A 265 21.23 0.51 4.93
N ALA A 266 20.08 0.23 4.30
CA ALA A 266 18.79 0.35 4.96
C ALA A 266 18.72 -0.61 6.17
N PRO A 267 18.10 -0.20 7.29
CA PRO A 267 17.94 -1.05 8.47
C PRO A 267 16.79 -2.06 8.28
N ILE A 268 16.85 -2.87 7.23
CA ILE A 268 15.76 -3.76 6.79
C ILE A 268 15.28 -4.69 7.90
N THR A 269 16.20 -5.30 8.64
CA THR A 269 15.85 -6.18 9.77
C THR A 269 15.00 -5.46 10.83
N ASP A 270 15.31 -4.19 11.12
CA ASP A 270 14.56 -3.41 12.10
C ASP A 270 13.21 -2.94 11.56
N ILE A 271 13.13 -2.63 10.26
CA ILE A 271 11.86 -2.33 9.58
C ILE A 271 10.91 -3.53 9.66
N VAL A 272 11.40 -4.73 9.32
CA VAL A 272 10.61 -5.97 9.38
C VAL A 272 10.15 -6.25 10.81
N LYS A 273 11.06 -6.18 11.80
CA LYS A 273 10.68 -6.32 13.22
C LYS A 273 9.64 -5.29 13.64
N GLY A 274 9.76 -4.06 13.16
CA GLY A 274 8.78 -2.99 13.38
C GLY A 274 7.39 -3.35 12.86
N PHE A 275 7.29 -3.86 11.62
CA PHE A 275 6.02 -4.32 11.05
C PHE A 275 5.41 -5.46 11.88
N LEU A 276 6.20 -6.47 12.25
CA LEU A 276 5.72 -7.58 13.08
C LEU A 276 5.24 -7.11 14.46
N GLN A 277 5.98 -6.17 15.08
CA GLN A 277 5.65 -5.60 16.39
C GLN A 277 4.27 -4.92 16.41
N VAL A 278 3.90 -4.23 15.32
CA VAL A 278 2.60 -3.56 15.18
C VAL A 278 1.51 -4.46 14.59
N GLY A 279 1.82 -5.74 14.37
CA GLY A 279 0.90 -6.72 13.79
C GLY A 279 0.61 -6.49 12.30
N ALA A 280 1.52 -5.81 11.58
CA ALA A 280 1.44 -5.59 10.15
C ALA A 280 2.30 -6.59 9.37
N ALA A 281 1.78 -7.01 8.21
CA ALA A 281 2.50 -7.80 7.22
C ALA A 281 2.09 -7.30 5.82
N PRO A 282 2.51 -6.07 5.44
CA PRO A 282 2.18 -5.52 4.14
C PRO A 282 2.66 -6.44 3.01
N ALA A 283 2.02 -6.36 1.85
CA ALA A 283 2.65 -6.84 0.64
C ALA A 283 3.87 -5.97 0.35
N ILE A 284 5.05 -6.60 0.27
CA ILE A 284 6.30 -5.90 -0.03
C ILE A 284 6.55 -5.98 -1.54
N SER A 285 6.74 -4.83 -2.17
CA SER A 285 6.77 -4.70 -3.63
C SER A 285 8.14 -4.20 -4.10
N LEU A 286 8.88 -5.02 -4.85
CA LEU A 286 10.24 -4.69 -5.28
C LEU A 286 10.24 -3.56 -6.29
N GLU A 287 10.58 -2.36 -5.87
CA GLU A 287 10.59 -1.15 -6.70
C GLU A 287 12.00 -0.57 -6.87
N LEU A 288 12.56 -0.73 -8.09
CA LEU A 288 13.91 -0.30 -8.43
C LEU A 288 13.93 0.45 -9.76
N PHE A 289 14.83 1.44 -9.87
CA PHE A 289 15.06 2.21 -11.11
C PHE A 289 16.52 2.13 -11.58
N ASN A 290 17.20 1.05 -11.20
CA ASN A 290 18.63 0.89 -11.41
C ASN A 290 18.94 0.47 -12.84
N LYS A 291 19.68 1.32 -13.56
CA LYS A 291 20.05 1.08 -14.97
C LYS A 291 20.91 -0.17 -15.17
N LYS A 292 21.64 -0.63 -14.15
CA LYS A 292 22.42 -1.87 -14.25
C LYS A 292 21.50 -3.08 -14.30
N TYR A 293 20.46 -3.11 -13.47
CA TYR A 293 19.48 -4.19 -13.46
C TYR A 293 18.59 -4.16 -14.71
N TRP A 294 18.32 -2.98 -15.25
CA TRP A 294 17.66 -2.81 -16.55
C TRP A 294 18.49 -3.30 -17.74
N ALA A 295 19.80 -3.47 -17.59
CA ALA A 295 20.68 -4.05 -18.61
C ALA A 295 20.79 -5.58 -18.50
N MET A 296 20.23 -6.19 -17.45
CA MET A 296 20.18 -7.65 -17.30
C MET A 296 19.03 -8.25 -18.12
N ASP A 297 19.09 -9.57 -18.33
CA ASP A 297 17.91 -10.34 -18.71
C ASP A 297 16.78 -10.08 -17.68
N PRO A 298 15.55 -9.78 -18.10
CA PRO A 298 14.49 -9.36 -17.19
C PRO A 298 14.05 -10.47 -16.24
N LEU A 299 14.11 -11.75 -16.66
CA LEU A 299 13.80 -12.87 -15.77
C LEU A 299 14.90 -13.06 -14.73
N GLU A 300 16.17 -12.90 -15.11
CA GLU A 300 17.29 -12.91 -14.18
C GLU A 300 17.18 -11.78 -13.15
N ALA A 301 16.93 -10.54 -13.60
CA ALA A 301 16.75 -9.39 -12.71
C ALA A 301 15.60 -9.61 -11.71
N ALA A 302 14.49 -10.19 -12.16
CA ALA A 302 13.36 -10.50 -11.31
C ALA A 302 13.68 -11.63 -10.29
N LYS A 303 14.39 -12.68 -10.72
CA LYS A 303 14.79 -13.81 -9.85
C LYS A 303 15.75 -13.38 -8.75
N VAL A 304 16.81 -12.63 -9.10
CA VAL A 304 17.72 -12.06 -8.11
C VAL A 304 16.95 -11.17 -7.13
N GLY A 305 16.00 -10.38 -7.66
CA GLY A 305 15.12 -9.54 -6.86
C GLY A 305 14.40 -10.29 -5.74
N ILE A 306 13.66 -11.36 -6.06
CA ILE A 306 12.87 -12.07 -5.04
C ILE A 306 13.77 -12.86 -4.07
N GLU A 307 14.90 -13.38 -4.54
CA GLU A 307 15.90 -14.02 -3.68
C GLU A 307 16.43 -13.03 -2.64
N LYS A 308 16.79 -11.82 -3.07
CA LYS A 308 17.24 -10.73 -2.21
C LYS A 308 16.16 -10.26 -1.24
N MET A 309 14.92 -10.10 -1.70
CA MET A 309 13.80 -9.75 -0.80
C MET A 309 13.66 -10.78 0.33
N LYS A 310 13.57 -12.08 0.00
CA LYS A 310 13.44 -13.15 1.00
C LYS A 310 14.63 -13.20 1.95
N ALA A 311 15.84 -13.10 1.42
CA ALA A 311 17.06 -13.06 2.23
C ALA A 311 17.11 -11.84 3.16
N SER A 312 16.58 -10.69 2.74
CA SER A 312 16.53 -9.46 3.55
C SER A 312 15.53 -9.54 4.71
N VAL A 313 14.44 -10.31 4.55
CA VAL A 313 13.38 -10.48 5.55
C VAL A 313 13.74 -11.57 6.56
N ALA A 314 14.38 -12.66 6.12
CA ALA A 314 14.67 -13.84 6.94
C ALA A 314 15.35 -13.57 8.30
N PRO A 315 16.30 -12.62 8.46
CA PRO A 315 16.94 -12.36 9.75
C PRO A 315 16.01 -11.80 10.84
N ALA A 316 14.80 -11.35 10.48
CA ALA A 316 13.81 -10.78 11.39
C ALA A 316 12.65 -11.71 11.73
N LEU A 317 12.54 -12.87 11.06
CA LEU A 317 11.51 -13.89 11.29
C LEU A 317 11.96 -14.91 12.36
#